data_AF-A0AAV1QK62-F1
#
_entry.id   AF-A0AAV1QK62-F1
#
_cell.length_a   1.000
_cell.length_b   1.000
_cell.length_c   1.000
_cell.angle_alpha   90.00
_cell.angle_beta   90.00
_cell.angle_gamma   90.00
#
_symmetry.space_group_name_H-M   'P 1'
#
loop_
_entity.id
_entity.type
_entity.pdbx_description
1 polymer ?
#
loop_
_entity_poly.entity_id
_entity_poly.type
_entity_poly.pdbx_seq_one_letter_code
_entity_poly.pdbx_strand_id
1 'polypeptide(L)'
;AACHKERHVSQKAVSFIHDVLTEVLTSWAELPHFHFNEALFRPFEHIMQLELCDEDVQDQVITSIGELVEMCSPQILSGWRPLFSALRTVHSSKSDTKDYLLGEYSMGKSQAPVFDVFEAFINTDNIQVFANAATDYIMCLMKFVKGL
;
A
#
# COMPACT_ATOMS: atom_id res chain seq x y z
N ALA A 1 -3.64 -18.84 3.55
CA ALA A 1 -2.64 -18.85 2.47
C ALA A 1 -1.51 -17.86 2.75
N ALA A 2 -1.80 -16.59 3.06
CA ALA A 2 -0.75 -15.60 3.33
C ALA A 2 0.02 -15.78 4.66
N CYS A 3 -0.50 -16.58 5.61
CA CYS A 3 0.21 -17.00 6.83
C CYS A 3 0.91 -18.37 6.67
N HIS A 4 1.27 -18.79 5.46
CA HIS A 4 1.84 -20.12 5.26
C HIS A 4 3.31 -20.15 5.69
N LYS A 5 3.74 -21.28 6.26
CA LYS A 5 5.14 -21.45 6.72
C LYS A 5 6.14 -21.43 5.56
N GLU A 6 5.71 -21.92 4.40
CA GLU A 6 6.53 -21.85 3.19
C GLU A 6 6.31 -20.51 2.51
N ARG A 7 7.38 -19.71 2.50
CA ARG A 7 7.40 -18.35 1.97
C ARG A 7 6.89 -18.21 0.54
N HIS A 8 7.21 -19.15 -0.36
CA HIS A 8 6.76 -19.08 -1.75
C HIS A 8 5.22 -19.10 -1.87
N VAL A 9 4.51 -19.72 -0.92
CA VAL A 9 3.04 -19.72 -0.88
C VAL A 9 2.52 -18.35 -0.47
N SER A 10 3.14 -17.72 0.53
CA SER A 10 2.78 -16.35 0.97
C SER A 10 3.04 -15.33 -0.13
N GLN A 11 4.19 -15.39 -0.80
CA GLN A 11 4.54 -14.53 -1.93
C GLN A 11 3.56 -14.70 -3.10
N LYS A 12 3.17 -15.95 -3.41
CA LYS A 12 2.17 -16.22 -4.44
C LYS A 12 0.79 -15.70 -4.05
N ALA A 13 0.43 -15.74 -2.76
CA ALA A 13 -0.82 -15.14 -2.28
C ALA A 13 -0.81 -13.62 -2.46
N VAL A 14 0.30 -12.93 -2.20
CA VAL A 14 0.46 -11.49 -2.47
C VAL A 14 0.28 -11.19 -3.96
N SER A 15 0.94 -11.95 -4.85
CA SER A 15 0.75 -11.80 -6.30
C SER A 15 -0.71 -11.98 -6.72
N PHE A 16 -1.41 -12.99 -6.20
CA PHE A 16 -2.83 -13.18 -6.53
C PHE A 16 -3.71 -12.03 -6.03
N ILE A 17 -3.41 -11.47 -4.85
CA ILE A 17 -4.13 -10.30 -4.33
C ILE A 17 -3.90 -9.11 -5.25
N HIS A 18 -2.65 -8.88 -5.67
CA HIS A 18 -2.31 -7.85 -6.65
C HIS A 18 -3.11 -8.01 -7.95
N ASP A 19 -3.07 -9.19 -8.56
CA ASP A 19 -3.74 -9.45 -9.84
C ASP A 19 -5.26 -9.21 -9.75
N VAL A 20 -5.88 -9.67 -8.65
CA VAL A 20 -7.31 -9.46 -8.40
C VAL A 20 -7.63 -7.97 -8.19
N LEU A 21 -6.81 -7.25 -7.43
CA LEU A 21 -6.97 -5.81 -7.22
C LEU A 21 -6.87 -5.05 -8.53
N THR A 22 -5.84 -5.34 -9.33
CA THR A 22 -5.62 -4.71 -10.64
C THR A 22 -6.82 -4.95 -11.55
N GLU A 23 -7.30 -6.19 -11.67
CA GLU A 23 -8.47 -6.52 -12.49
C GLU A 23 -9.73 -5.80 -11.98
N VAL A 24 -10.00 -5.82 -10.68
CA VAL A 24 -11.21 -5.18 -10.12
C VAL A 24 -11.18 -3.67 -10.31
N LEU A 25 -10.05 -3.00 -10.02
CA LEU A 25 -9.93 -1.55 -10.14
C LEU A 25 -9.99 -1.07 -11.59
N THR A 26 -9.48 -1.85 -12.54
CA THR A 26 -9.53 -1.50 -13.96
C THR A 26 -10.89 -1.78 -14.59
N SER A 27 -11.63 -2.77 -14.08
CA SER A 27 -12.93 -3.19 -14.61
C SER A 27 -14.13 -2.53 -13.91
N TRP A 28 -14.00 -2.11 -12.64
CA TRP A 28 -15.12 -1.60 -11.83
C TRP A 28 -14.76 -0.32 -11.08
N ALA A 29 -15.59 0.70 -11.22
CA ALA A 29 -15.51 1.91 -10.39
C ALA A 29 -16.34 1.73 -9.11
N GLU A 30 -15.77 2.08 -7.97
CA GLU A 30 -16.52 2.18 -6.72
C GLU A 30 -17.61 3.27 -6.84
N LEU A 31 -18.83 2.92 -6.46
CA LEU A 31 -19.98 3.82 -6.52
C LEU A 31 -19.93 4.88 -5.41
N PRO A 32 -20.51 6.08 -5.63
CA PRO A 32 -20.60 7.10 -4.59
C PRO A 32 -21.28 6.55 -3.32
N HIS A 33 -20.74 6.92 -2.15
CA HIS A 33 -21.20 6.50 -0.81
C HIS A 33 -20.95 5.02 -0.45
N PHE A 34 -20.31 4.25 -1.32
CA PHE A 34 -19.82 2.91 -0.99
C PHE A 34 -18.35 2.97 -0.58
N HIS A 35 -17.93 1.97 0.21
CA HIS A 35 -16.55 1.77 0.67
C HIS A 35 -16.09 0.35 0.37
N PHE A 36 -16.41 -0.15 -0.82
CA PHE A 36 -16.04 -1.49 -1.26
C PHE A 36 -14.51 -1.62 -1.36
N ASN A 37 -13.84 -0.61 -1.91
CA ASN A 37 -12.40 -0.62 -2.07
C ASN A 37 -11.69 -0.62 -0.71
N GLU A 38 -12.26 -0.01 0.33
CA GLU A 38 -11.74 -0.14 1.69
C GLU A 38 -11.62 -1.61 2.10
N ALA A 39 -12.66 -2.42 1.90
CA ALA A 39 -12.61 -3.86 2.20
C ALA A 39 -11.67 -4.62 1.26
N LEU A 40 -11.63 -4.23 -0.01
CA LEU A 40 -10.82 -4.86 -1.06
C LEU A 40 -9.31 -4.76 -0.77
N PHE A 41 -8.85 -3.64 -0.21
CA PHE A 41 -7.44 -3.40 0.11
C PHE A 41 -6.99 -3.89 1.50
N ARG A 42 -7.92 -4.22 2.42
CA ARG A 42 -7.60 -4.78 3.76
C ARG A 42 -6.64 -5.98 3.76
N PRO A 43 -6.64 -6.89 2.77
CA PRO A 43 -5.71 -8.00 2.76
C PRO A 43 -4.23 -7.58 2.89
N PHE A 44 -3.79 -6.46 2.30
CA PHE A 44 -2.40 -6.00 2.48
C PHE A 44 -2.08 -5.66 3.92
N GLU A 45 -2.95 -4.90 4.59
CA GLU A 45 -2.78 -4.59 6.02
C GLU A 45 -2.72 -5.86 6.87
N HIS A 46 -3.64 -6.80 6.63
CA HIS A 46 -3.67 -8.04 7.37
C HIS A 46 -2.39 -8.85 7.19
N ILE A 47 -1.86 -8.95 5.97
CA ILE A 47 -0.62 -9.68 5.69
C ILE A 47 0.55 -9.08 6.45
N MET A 48 0.69 -7.75 6.39
CA MET A 48 1.77 -7.00 7.04
C MET A 48 1.75 -7.14 8.58
N GLN A 49 0.57 -7.37 9.16
CA GLN A 49 0.40 -7.58 10.61
C GLN A 49 0.67 -9.02 11.06
N LEU A 50 0.84 -9.98 10.15
CA LEU A 50 1.09 -11.38 10.52
C LEU A 50 2.50 -11.54 11.10
N GLU A 51 2.62 -12.37 12.15
CA GLU A 51 3.92 -12.76 12.71
C GLU A 51 4.85 -13.46 11.69
N LEU A 52 4.26 -14.04 10.63
CA LEU A 52 4.98 -14.73 9.55
C LEU A 52 5.31 -13.81 8.36
N CYS A 53 5.00 -12.52 8.43
CA CYS A 53 5.42 -11.56 7.41
C CYS A 53 6.91 -11.28 7.57
N ASP A 54 7.73 -11.88 6.70
CA ASP A 54 9.15 -11.57 6.61
C ASP A 54 9.40 -10.35 5.72
N GLU A 55 10.65 -9.89 5.68
CA GLU A 55 11.07 -8.68 4.94
C GLU A 55 10.71 -8.77 3.45
N ASP A 56 10.86 -9.93 2.82
CA ASP A 56 10.59 -10.05 1.39
C ASP A 56 9.10 -10.14 1.04
N VAL A 57 8.27 -10.74 1.91
CA VAL A 57 6.81 -10.65 1.76
C VAL A 57 6.36 -9.20 1.94
N GLN A 58 6.93 -8.49 2.91
CA GLN A 58 6.69 -7.07 3.12
C GLN A 58 7.09 -6.22 1.91
N ASP A 59 8.29 -6.42 1.36
CA ASP A 59 8.79 -5.71 0.17
C ASP A 59 7.90 -5.97 -1.04
N GLN A 60 7.42 -7.20 -1.20
CA GLN A 60 6.49 -7.55 -2.26
C GLN A 60 5.13 -6.84 -2.09
N VAL A 61 4.62 -6.73 -0.86
CA VAL A 61 3.40 -5.96 -0.58
C VAL A 61 3.61 -4.47 -0.88
N ILE A 62 4.72 -3.87 -0.45
CA ILE A 62 5.03 -2.46 -0.71
C ILE A 62 5.15 -2.20 -2.22
N THR A 63 5.86 -3.07 -2.94
CA THR A 63 6.00 -2.99 -4.40
C THR A 63 4.63 -3.08 -5.08
N SER A 64 3.82 -4.06 -4.68
CA SER A 64 2.46 -4.24 -5.19
C SER A 64 1.58 -3.01 -4.95
N ILE A 65 1.71 -2.36 -3.78
CA ILE A 65 0.99 -1.12 -3.48
C ILE A 65 1.44 -0.01 -4.42
N GLY A 66 2.75 0.19 -4.59
CA GLY A 66 3.30 1.20 -5.49
C GLY A 66 2.81 1.05 -6.93
N GLU A 67 2.85 -0.18 -7.46
CA GLU A 67 2.36 -0.51 -8.81
C GLU A 67 0.85 -0.23 -8.97
N LEU A 68 0.04 -0.62 -7.97
CA LEU A 68 -1.41 -0.35 -7.99
C LEU A 68 -1.71 1.15 -7.95
N VAL A 69 -0.93 1.93 -7.19
CA VAL A 69 -1.08 3.38 -7.18
C VAL A 69 -0.67 4.00 -8.51
N GLU A 70 0.46 3.59 -9.08
CA GLU A 70 0.94 4.10 -10.38
C GLU A 70 -0.11 3.85 -11.48
N MET A 71 -0.76 2.68 -11.48
CA MET A 71 -1.71 2.29 -12.53
C MET A 71 -3.16 2.74 -12.27
N CYS A 72 -3.61 2.76 -11.02
CA CYS A 72 -5.04 2.82 -10.67
C CYS A 72 -5.40 3.92 -9.66
N SER A 73 -4.53 4.91 -9.40
CA SER A 73 -4.76 5.96 -8.39
C SER A 73 -6.18 6.57 -8.37
N PRO A 74 -6.78 6.98 -9.51
CA PRO A 74 -8.13 7.53 -9.54
C PRO A 74 -9.22 6.53 -9.08
N GLN A 75 -8.98 5.24 -9.25
CA GLN A 75 -9.93 4.16 -8.92
C GLN A 75 -9.78 3.67 -7.48
N ILE A 76 -8.70 4.00 -6.77
CA ILE A 76 -8.47 3.52 -5.39
C ILE A 76 -9.56 4.00 -4.42
N LEU A 77 -9.94 5.28 -4.48
CA LEU A 77 -11.06 5.86 -3.71
C LEU A 77 -11.01 5.50 -2.22
N SER A 78 -12.02 4.82 -1.65
CA SER A 78 -12.01 4.45 -0.23
C SER A 78 -10.84 3.53 0.17
N GLY A 79 -10.17 2.90 -0.80
CA GLY A 79 -8.97 2.07 -0.63
C GLY A 79 -7.74 2.82 -0.10
N TRP A 80 -7.70 4.16 -0.15
CA TRP A 80 -6.56 4.92 0.39
C TRP A 80 -6.36 4.71 1.89
N ARG A 81 -7.44 4.57 2.66
CA ARG A 81 -7.39 4.35 4.12
C ARG A 81 -6.65 3.05 4.50
N PRO A 82 -7.06 1.87 4.01
CA PRO A 82 -6.36 0.63 4.33
C PRO A 82 -4.95 0.58 3.72
N LEU A 83 -4.67 1.27 2.60
CA LEU A 83 -3.31 1.40 2.08
C LEU A 83 -2.38 2.11 3.08
N PHE A 84 -2.80 3.26 3.62
CA PHE A 84 -2.03 3.95 4.66
C PHE A 84 -1.94 3.15 5.95
N SER A 85 -2.98 2.39 6.31
CA SER A 85 -2.91 1.52 7.47
C SER A 85 -1.88 0.39 7.26
N ALA A 86 -1.85 -0.23 6.08
CA ALA A 86 -0.86 -1.25 5.71
C ALA A 86 0.57 -0.69 5.75
N LEU A 87 0.81 0.45 5.11
CA LEU A 87 2.13 1.10 5.13
C LEU A 87 2.57 1.51 6.55
N ARG A 88 1.61 1.90 7.40
CA ARG A 88 1.86 2.16 8.83
C ARG A 88 2.21 0.89 9.62
N THR A 89 2.03 -0.31 9.09
CA THR A 89 2.42 -1.57 9.75
C THR A 89 3.78 -2.14 9.32
N VAL A 90 4.43 -1.55 8.30
CA VAL A 90 5.80 -1.89 7.86
C VAL A 90 6.74 -2.07 9.06
N HIS A 91 7.31 -3.25 9.22
CA HIS A 91 8.32 -3.51 10.23
C HIS A 91 9.64 -2.97 9.69
N SER A 92 10.17 -1.90 10.26
CA SER A 92 11.43 -1.32 9.81
C SER A 92 12.38 -1.10 10.97
N SER A 93 13.64 -1.46 10.79
CA SER A 93 14.70 -0.92 11.64
C SER A 93 14.96 0.55 11.24
N LYS A 94 15.62 1.32 12.10
CA LYS A 94 15.84 2.76 11.87
C LYS A 94 16.67 3.07 10.61
N SER A 95 17.46 2.12 10.08
CA SER A 95 18.17 2.30 8.80
C SER A 95 17.23 2.11 7.61
N ASP A 96 16.39 1.07 7.63
CA ASP A 96 15.64 0.59 6.46
C ASP A 96 14.45 1.49 6.14
N THR A 97 13.95 2.21 7.15
CA THR A 97 12.90 3.23 6.95
C THR A 97 13.33 4.31 5.97
N LYS A 98 14.63 4.64 5.91
CA LYS A 98 15.16 5.60 4.93
C LYS A 98 15.23 5.01 3.53
N ASP A 99 15.34 3.71 3.35
CA ASP A 99 15.39 3.09 2.02
C ASP A 99 13.99 3.03 1.39
N TYR A 100 12.95 2.77 2.18
CA TYR A 100 11.55 2.88 1.70
C TYR A 100 11.11 4.31 1.36
N LEU A 101 11.85 5.32 1.82
CA LEU A 101 11.55 6.74 1.69
C LEU A 101 12.49 7.49 0.72
N LEU A 102 13.75 7.18 0.77
CA LEU A 102 14.81 7.91 0.05
C LEU A 102 15.64 6.95 -0.80
N GLY A 103 15.24 5.67 -0.88
CA GLY A 103 16.02 4.63 -1.51
C GLY A 103 16.33 4.92 -2.97
N GLU A 104 17.58 4.71 -3.33
CA GLU A 104 18.02 4.58 -4.71
C GLU A 104 17.44 3.28 -5.29
N TYR A 105 16.17 3.31 -5.73
CA TYR A 105 15.59 2.17 -6.44
C TYR A 105 16.35 1.99 -7.77
N SER A 106 17.25 1.00 -7.77
CA SER A 106 18.05 0.63 -8.94
C SER A 106 17.18 -0.06 -9.98
N MET A 107 16.42 0.74 -10.75
CA MET A 107 15.80 0.42 -12.04
C MET A 107 15.54 1.72 -12.85
N GLY A 108 16.41 2.72 -12.72
CA GLY A 108 16.38 3.92 -13.59
C GLY A 108 15.28 4.96 -13.33
N LYS A 109 14.45 4.80 -12.28
CA LYS A 109 13.56 5.85 -11.74
C LYS A 109 13.95 6.14 -10.28
N SER A 110 14.26 7.39 -9.95
CA SER A 110 14.77 7.82 -8.63
C SER A 110 13.66 8.23 -7.65
N GLN A 111 12.63 7.41 -7.44
CA GLN A 111 11.66 7.64 -6.37
C GLN A 111 11.35 6.35 -5.62
N ALA A 112 11.19 6.47 -4.29
CA ALA A 112 10.92 5.35 -3.42
C ALA A 112 9.41 5.02 -3.43
N PRO A 113 9.01 3.72 -3.49
CA PRO A 113 7.61 3.33 -3.72
C PRO A 113 6.61 3.97 -2.76
N VAL A 114 7.00 4.22 -1.51
CA VAL A 114 6.13 4.80 -0.48
C VAL A 114 5.91 6.30 -0.71
N PHE A 115 6.90 7.03 -1.23
CA PHE A 115 6.71 8.46 -1.57
C PHE A 115 5.80 8.66 -2.76
N ASP A 116 5.90 7.79 -3.77
CA ASP A 116 5.00 7.84 -4.93
C ASP A 116 3.54 7.65 -4.49
N VAL A 117 3.31 6.80 -3.48
CA VAL A 117 1.99 6.62 -2.87
C VAL A 117 1.52 7.91 -2.18
N PHE A 118 2.39 8.58 -1.42
CA PHE A 118 2.06 9.84 -0.76
C PHE A 118 1.79 10.97 -1.78
N GLU A 119 2.61 11.05 -2.83
CA GLU A 119 2.48 12.04 -3.90
C GLU A 119 1.20 11.82 -4.71
N ALA A 120 0.87 10.57 -5.04
CA ALA A 120 -0.37 10.25 -5.74
C ALA A 120 -1.61 10.64 -4.93
N PHE A 121 -1.60 10.42 -3.60
CA PHE A 121 -2.72 10.79 -2.74
C PHE A 121 -2.90 12.30 -2.61
N ILE A 122 -1.82 13.07 -2.41
CA ILE A 122 -1.94 14.53 -2.28
C ILE A 122 -2.41 15.19 -3.58
N ASN A 123 -2.16 14.56 -4.72
CA ASN A 123 -2.62 14.99 -6.03
C ASN A 123 -4.07 14.56 -6.34
N THR A 124 -4.80 13.95 -5.39
CA THR A 124 -6.21 13.62 -5.59
C THR A 124 -7.07 14.88 -5.71
N ASP A 125 -7.91 14.95 -6.73
CA ASP A 125 -8.85 16.04 -6.98
C ASP A 125 -10.19 15.83 -6.26
N ASN A 126 -10.44 14.62 -5.75
CA ASN A 126 -11.65 14.28 -5.02
C ASN A 126 -11.53 14.65 -3.53
N ILE A 127 -12.12 15.79 -3.17
CA ILE A 127 -12.11 16.34 -1.80
C ILE A 127 -12.66 15.34 -0.77
N GLN A 128 -13.65 14.52 -1.12
CA GLN A 128 -14.21 13.53 -0.19
C GLN A 128 -13.24 12.39 0.08
N VAL A 129 -12.55 11.91 -0.95
CA VAL A 129 -11.48 10.89 -0.80
C VAL A 129 -10.37 11.43 0.08
N PHE A 130 -9.92 12.67 -0.19
CA PHE A 130 -8.92 13.33 0.64
C PHE A 130 -9.37 13.43 2.11
N ALA A 131 -10.57 13.98 2.36
CA ALA A 131 -11.08 14.18 3.73
C ALA A 131 -11.19 12.86 4.51
N ASN A 132 -11.63 11.78 3.86
CA ASN A 132 -11.81 10.48 4.50
C ASN A 132 -10.50 9.77 4.83
N ALA A 133 -9.42 10.02 4.09
CA ALA A 133 -8.13 9.35 4.27
C ALA A 133 -7.04 10.25 4.87
N ALA A 134 -7.26 11.56 5.01
CA ALA A 134 -6.24 12.53 5.46
C ALA A 134 -5.62 12.18 6.82
N THR A 135 -6.42 11.69 7.77
CA THR A 135 -5.89 11.30 9.09
C THR A 135 -4.96 10.10 8.98
N ASP A 136 -5.35 9.06 8.24
CA ASP A 136 -4.53 7.87 8.01
C ASP A 136 -3.25 8.23 7.24
N TYR A 137 -3.35 9.10 6.24
CA TYR A 137 -2.22 9.67 5.51
C TYR A 137 -1.23 10.37 6.45
N ILE A 138 -1.69 11.32 7.28
CA ILE A 138 -0.83 12.07 8.20
C ILE A 138 -0.13 11.11 9.18
N MET A 139 -0.87 10.16 9.75
CA MET A 139 -0.30 9.20 10.69
C MET A 139 0.74 8.30 10.02
N CYS A 140 0.45 7.82 8.81
CA CYS A 140 1.41 7.04 8.02
C CYS A 140 2.66 7.87 7.69
N LEU A 141 2.48 9.10 7.20
CA LEU A 141 3.60 10.00 6.91
C LEU A 141 4.45 10.29 8.16
N MET A 142 3.82 10.51 9.32
CA MET A 142 4.57 10.74 10.56
C MET A 142 5.40 9.53 10.97
N LYS A 143 4.90 8.30 10.77
CA LYS A 143 5.68 7.10 11.03
C LYS A 143 6.98 7.11 10.23
N PHE A 144 6.89 7.40 8.95
CA PHE A 144 8.04 7.39 8.06
C PHE A 144 8.99 8.56 8.31
N VAL A 145 8.47 9.77 8.55
CA VAL A 145 9.30 10.97 8.78
C VAL A 145 9.94 10.99 10.17
N LYS A 146 9.23 10.53 11.21
CA LYS A 146 9.66 10.65 12.62
C LYS A 146 10.02 9.32 13.27
N GLY A 147 9.74 8.18 12.63
CA GLY A 147 9.88 6.85 13.24
C GLY A 147 8.88 6.60 14.38
N LEU A 148 7.68 7.19 14.31
CA LEU A 148 6.61 7.12 15.32
C LEU A 148 5.57 6.03 15.05
#